data_AF-A0A7S2TIC9-F1
#
_entry.id   AF-A0A7S2TIC9-F1
#
_cell.length_a   1.000
_cell.length_b   1.000
_cell.length_c   1.000
_cell.angle_alpha   90.00
_cell.angle_beta   90.00
_cell.angle_gamma   90.00
#
_symmetry.space_group_name_H-M   'P 1'
#
loop_
_entity.id
_entity.type
_entity.pdbx_description
1 polymer ?
#
loop_
_entity_poly.entity_id
_entity_poly.type
_entity_poly.pdbx_seq_one_letter_code
_entity_poly.pdbx_strand_id
1 'polypeptide(L)'
;MFDVSAAGHIAMGDDALETAVREMEEELGILTDEVYLTKLFTAISEASGETEKHGKYLCREFQEVYLVDIEQVEKSALSPVEIKVADGEVEEAKWIPQEDLISALITSDSTYVPRSNSYVQGLAKALGMPIKA
;
A
#
# COMPACT_ATOMS: atom_id res chain seq x y z
N MET A 1 1.07 13.76 1.22
CA MET A 1 0.75 12.80 2.30
C MET A 1 1.26 11.46 1.85
N PHE A 2 1.96 10.70 2.70
CA PHE A 2 2.48 9.38 2.34
C PHE A 2 1.41 8.31 2.53
N ASP A 3 1.38 7.34 1.63
CA ASP A 3 0.51 6.17 1.72
C ASP A 3 1.34 4.87 1.66
N VAL A 4 0.64 3.72 1.56
CA VAL A 4 1.22 2.42 1.18
C VAL A 4 2.00 2.50 -0.13
N SER A 5 2.85 1.51 -0.39
CA SER A 5 3.78 1.52 -1.52
C SER A 5 3.10 1.69 -2.89
N ALA A 6 2.00 0.96 -3.12
CA ALA A 6 1.16 1.07 -4.32
C ALA A 6 -0.29 0.70 -3.96
N ALA A 7 -1.28 1.30 -4.61
CA ALA A 7 -2.69 1.00 -4.41
C ALA A 7 -3.58 1.39 -5.60
N GLY A 8 -4.25 0.39 -6.18
CA GLY A 8 -5.22 0.60 -7.26
C GLY A 8 -6.52 -0.18 -7.08
N HIS A 9 -7.43 -0.01 -8.04
CA HIS A 9 -8.73 -0.69 -8.07
C HIS A 9 -8.70 -1.85 -9.06
N ILE A 10 -9.30 -2.97 -8.64
CA ILE A 10 -9.47 -4.14 -9.49
C ILE A 10 -10.55 -3.83 -10.54
N ALA A 11 -10.21 -3.93 -11.82
CA ALA A 11 -11.17 -3.74 -12.89
C ALA A 11 -12.09 -4.96 -13.04
N MET A 12 -13.20 -4.79 -13.77
CA MET A 12 -14.15 -5.87 -13.96
C MET A 12 -13.51 -7.02 -14.75
N GLY A 13 -13.29 -8.15 -14.08
CA GLY A 13 -12.74 -9.37 -14.67
C GLY A 13 -11.28 -9.62 -14.31
N ASP A 14 -10.61 -8.70 -13.63
CA ASP A 14 -9.21 -8.83 -13.23
C ASP A 14 -9.07 -9.57 -11.89
N ASP A 15 -7.92 -10.21 -11.69
CA ASP A 15 -7.54 -10.78 -10.39
C ASP A 15 -6.90 -9.72 -9.47
N ALA A 16 -7.08 -9.88 -8.16
CA ALA A 16 -6.54 -8.95 -7.17
C ALA A 16 -5.00 -8.95 -7.13
N LEU A 17 -4.39 -10.13 -7.31
CA LEU A 17 -2.93 -10.29 -7.26
C LEU A 17 -2.28 -9.77 -8.54
N GLU A 18 -2.88 -10.07 -9.70
CA GLU A 18 -2.47 -9.50 -10.99
C GLU A 18 -2.56 -7.97 -10.97
N THR A 19 -3.65 -7.43 -10.41
CA THR A 19 -3.81 -5.98 -10.20
C THR A 19 -2.68 -5.44 -9.34
N ALA A 20 -2.40 -6.04 -8.18
CA ALA A 20 -1.34 -5.58 -7.29
C ALA A 20 0.06 -5.59 -7.95
N VAL A 21 0.36 -6.59 -8.79
CA VAL A 21 1.60 -6.64 -9.58
C VAL A 21 1.65 -5.49 -10.58
N ARG A 22 0.55 -5.22 -11.29
CA ARG A 22 0.46 -4.13 -12.27
C ARG A 22 0.65 -2.76 -11.63
N GLU A 23 -0.02 -2.48 -10.52
CA GLU A 23 0.09 -1.20 -9.81
C GLU A 23 1.53 -0.96 -9.28
N MET A 24 2.25 -2.02 -8.87
CA MET A 24 3.67 -1.89 -8.48
C MET A 24 4.57 -1.45 -9.64
N GLU A 25 4.29 -1.90 -10.86
CA GLU A 25 4.99 -1.45 -12.07
C GLU A 25 4.56 -0.04 -12.46
N GLU A 26 3.25 0.25 -12.46
CA GLU A 26 2.72 1.55 -12.87
C GLU A 26 3.15 2.68 -11.93
N GLU A 27 3.06 2.51 -10.61
CA GLU A 27 3.34 3.58 -9.65
C GLU A 27 4.83 3.71 -9.30
N LEU A 28 5.53 2.59 -9.16
CA LEU A 28 6.91 2.53 -8.65
C LEU A 28 7.94 1.97 -9.64
N GLY A 29 7.52 1.49 -10.81
CA GLY A 29 8.42 0.87 -11.79
C GLY A 29 9.03 -0.46 -11.33
N ILE A 30 8.45 -1.12 -10.33
CA ILE A 30 8.97 -2.36 -9.76
C ILE A 30 8.34 -3.55 -10.48
N LEU A 31 9.13 -4.21 -11.32
CA LEU A 31 8.74 -5.48 -11.94
C LEU A 31 8.79 -6.61 -10.90
N THR A 32 7.63 -7.18 -10.59
CA THR A 32 7.47 -8.30 -9.65
C THR A 32 6.53 -9.35 -10.24
N ASP A 33 6.30 -10.41 -9.49
CA ASP A 33 5.42 -11.53 -9.86
C ASP A 33 4.60 -11.92 -8.63
N GLU A 34 3.42 -12.46 -8.86
CA GLU A 34 2.48 -12.94 -7.85
C GLU A 34 3.12 -13.80 -6.77
N VAL A 35 4.12 -14.63 -7.14
CA VAL A 35 4.82 -15.53 -6.20
C VAL A 35 5.56 -14.78 -5.08
N TYR A 36 5.89 -13.51 -5.29
CA TYR A 36 6.59 -12.67 -4.31
C TYR A 36 5.64 -11.81 -3.45
N LEU A 37 4.34 -11.90 -3.72
CA LEU A 37 3.30 -11.18 -2.98
C LEU A 37 2.62 -12.13 -1.98
N THR A 38 2.66 -11.77 -0.71
CA THR A 38 1.94 -12.49 0.35
C THR A 38 0.74 -11.69 0.80
N LYS A 39 -0.47 -12.23 0.61
CA LYS A 39 -1.70 -11.62 1.15
C LYS A 39 -1.66 -11.63 2.67
N LEU A 40 -1.79 -10.45 3.28
CA LEU A 40 -1.80 -10.29 4.73
C LEU A 40 -3.22 -10.38 5.29
N PHE A 41 -4.13 -9.55 4.79
CA PHE A 41 -5.52 -9.47 5.24
C PHE A 41 -6.38 -8.68 4.23
N THR A 42 -7.70 -8.69 4.44
CA THR A 42 -8.63 -7.79 3.76
C THR A 42 -9.16 -6.79 4.79
N ALA A 43 -9.00 -5.49 4.52
CA ALA A 43 -9.55 -4.42 5.34
C ALA A 43 -10.83 -3.87 4.73
N ILE A 44 -11.72 -3.36 5.59
CA ILE A 44 -12.87 -2.56 5.18
C ILE A 44 -12.55 -1.11 5.55
N SER A 45 -12.68 -0.21 4.59
CA SER A 45 -12.44 1.21 4.77
C SER A 45 -13.66 2.02 4.34
N GLU A 46 -13.96 3.06 5.12
CA GLU A 46 -14.91 4.10 4.76
C GLU A 46 -14.26 5.46 5.05
N ALA A 47 -14.14 6.28 4.02
CA ALA A 47 -13.63 7.63 4.11
C ALA A 47 -14.53 8.58 3.32
N SER A 48 -14.64 9.81 3.77
CA SER A 48 -15.31 10.87 3.01
C SER A 48 -14.59 12.19 3.24
N GLY A 49 -14.69 13.09 2.28
CA GLY A 49 -14.00 14.37 2.34
C GLY A 49 -14.27 15.20 1.11
N GLU A 50 -13.40 16.17 0.86
CA GLU A 50 -13.46 17.06 -0.28
C GLU A 50 -12.05 17.38 -0.76
N THR A 51 -11.81 17.33 -2.07
CA THR A 51 -10.54 17.71 -2.69
C THR A 51 -10.76 18.89 -3.61
N GLU A 52 -9.76 19.74 -3.80
CA GLU A 52 -9.86 20.87 -4.74
C GLU A 52 -10.08 20.39 -6.19
N LYS A 53 -9.47 19.25 -6.56
CA LYS A 53 -9.50 18.70 -7.92
C LYS A 53 -10.77 17.91 -8.23
N HIS A 54 -11.30 17.14 -7.28
CA HIS A 54 -12.41 16.19 -7.51
C HIS A 54 -13.67 16.49 -6.69
N GLY A 55 -13.66 17.54 -5.85
CA GLY A 55 -14.79 17.90 -5.00
C GLY A 55 -15.03 16.86 -3.90
N LYS A 56 -16.28 16.76 -3.45
CA LYS A 56 -16.69 15.85 -2.37
C LYS A 56 -16.60 14.40 -2.81
N TYR A 57 -16.04 13.56 -1.95
CA TYR A 57 -15.92 12.13 -2.18
C TYR A 57 -16.49 11.33 -1.01
N LEU A 58 -16.99 10.14 -1.36
CA LEU A 58 -17.28 9.04 -0.44
C LEU A 58 -16.56 7.82 -1.00
N CYS A 59 -15.61 7.30 -0.25
CA CYS A 59 -14.81 6.14 -0.58
C CYS A 59 -15.17 5.00 0.39
N ARG A 60 -15.60 3.87 -0.17
CA ARG A 60 -15.95 2.66 0.57
C ARG A 60 -15.34 1.48 -0.13
N GLU A 61 -14.37 0.84 0.53
CA GLU A 61 -13.51 -0.14 -0.13
C GLU A 61 -13.36 -1.40 0.71
N PHE A 62 -13.29 -2.53 0.00
CA PHE A 62 -12.61 -3.72 0.48
C PHE A 62 -11.18 -3.67 -0.05
N GLN A 63 -10.21 -3.58 0.84
CA GLN A 63 -8.80 -3.43 0.49
C GLN A 63 -8.08 -4.75 0.76
N GLU A 64 -7.60 -5.42 -0.29
CA GLU A 64 -6.73 -6.58 -0.14
C GLU A 64 -5.29 -6.11 0.05
N VAL A 65 -4.72 -6.41 1.22
CA VAL A 65 -3.40 -5.91 1.61
C VAL A 65 -2.37 -7.01 1.41
N TYR A 66 -1.31 -6.70 0.66
CA TYR A 66 -0.23 -7.61 0.33
C TYR A 66 1.12 -7.09 0.84
N LEU A 67 2.02 -8.02 1.12
CA LEU A 67 3.43 -7.74 1.39
C LEU A 67 4.27 -8.27 0.24
N VAL A 68 5.14 -7.42 -0.31
CA VAL A 68 6.12 -7.79 -1.34
C VAL A 68 7.46 -8.05 -0.66
N ASP A 69 8.08 -9.20 -0.93
CA ASP A 69 9.46 -9.48 -0.52
C ASP A 69 10.44 -8.94 -1.58
N ILE A 70 10.90 -7.71 -1.38
CA ILE A 70 11.79 -7.01 -2.31
C ILE A 70 13.13 -7.73 -2.47
N GLU A 71 13.64 -8.39 -1.42
CA GLU A 71 14.90 -9.13 -1.52
C GLU A 71 14.76 -10.34 -2.46
N GLN A 72 13.61 -11.01 -2.46
CA GLN A 72 13.33 -12.10 -3.40
C GLN A 72 13.09 -11.58 -4.82
N VAL A 73 12.45 -10.42 -4.98
CA VAL A 73 12.29 -9.76 -6.28
C VAL A 73 13.66 -9.38 -6.87
N GLU A 74 14.57 -8.82 -6.08
CA GLU A 74 15.93 -8.49 -6.52
C GLU A 74 16.75 -9.73 -6.92
N LYS A 75 16.53 -10.86 -6.24
CA LYS A 75 17.16 -12.14 -6.59
C LYS A 75 16.54 -12.78 -7.84
N SER A 76 15.34 -12.34 -8.23
CA SER A 76 14.71 -12.76 -9.48
C SER A 76 15.45 -12.16 -10.68
N ALA A 77 15.29 -12.78 -11.85
CA ALA A 77 15.85 -12.27 -13.10
C ALA A 77 14.93 -11.26 -13.80
N LEU A 78 13.90 -10.73 -13.12
CA LEU A 78 12.91 -9.82 -13.70
C LEU A 78 13.54 -8.46 -14.04
N SER A 79 14.09 -7.78 -13.02
CA SER A 79 14.82 -6.51 -13.15
C SER A 79 15.47 -6.15 -11.81
N PRO A 80 16.56 -5.35 -11.80
CA PRO A 80 16.97 -4.65 -10.59
C PRO A 80 15.79 -3.85 -10.03
N VAL A 81 15.60 -3.90 -8.71
CA VAL A 81 14.60 -3.09 -8.04
C VAL A 81 15.15 -1.67 -7.92
N GLU A 82 14.67 -0.80 -8.80
CA GLU A 82 14.92 0.64 -8.75
C GLU A 82 13.56 1.34 -8.69
N ILE A 83 13.33 2.12 -7.64
CA ILE A 83 12.08 2.87 -7.51
C ILE A 83 12.08 4.01 -8.54
N LYS A 84 11.16 3.92 -9.50
CA LYS A 84 10.91 4.92 -10.55
C LYS A 84 9.47 5.37 -10.42
N VAL A 85 9.28 6.46 -9.69
CA VAL A 85 7.95 7.04 -9.44
C VAL A 85 7.31 7.53 -10.74
N ALA A 86 6.03 7.23 -10.92
CA ALA A 86 5.27 7.69 -12.08
C ALA A 86 4.78 9.14 -11.93
N ASP A 87 5.03 9.94 -12.97
CA ASP A 87 4.65 11.35 -13.01
C ASP A 87 3.13 11.52 -12.99
N GLY A 88 2.64 12.36 -12.07
CA GLY A 88 1.21 12.60 -11.87
C GLY A 88 0.50 11.64 -10.91
N GLU A 89 1.16 10.56 -10.48
CA GLU A 89 0.64 9.62 -9.48
C GLU A 89 1.44 9.66 -8.18
N VAL A 90 2.77 9.53 -8.27
CA VAL A 90 3.66 9.48 -7.11
C VAL A 90 4.66 10.64 -7.16
N GLU A 91 4.61 11.50 -6.14
CA GLU A 91 5.52 12.65 -6.02
C GLU A 91 6.89 12.23 -5.46
N GLU A 92 6.90 11.37 -4.44
CA GLU A 92 8.11 10.89 -3.76
C GLU A 92 7.85 9.51 -3.14
N ALA A 93 8.88 8.65 -3.15
CA ALA A 93 8.90 7.39 -2.43
C ALA A 93 10.08 7.34 -1.45
N LYS A 94 9.87 6.75 -0.27
CA LYS A 94 10.91 6.60 0.75
C LYS A 94 10.76 5.30 1.54
N TRP A 95 11.88 4.78 2.01
CA TRP A 95 11.91 3.67 2.96
C TRP A 95 11.62 4.17 4.37
N ILE A 96 10.76 3.44 5.09
CA ILE A 96 10.34 3.77 6.46
C ILE A 96 10.52 2.52 7.32
N PRO A 97 11.17 2.62 8.49
CA PRO A 97 11.17 1.53 9.46
C PRO A 97 9.74 1.15 9.83
N GLN A 98 9.42 -0.15 9.84
CA GLN A 98 8.06 -0.62 10.12
C GLN A 98 7.51 -0.11 11.47
N GLU A 99 8.38 0.04 12.47
CA GLU A 99 8.02 0.55 13.80
C GLU A 99 7.58 2.02 13.76
N ASP A 100 8.26 2.83 12.95
CA ASP A 100 7.95 4.24 12.75
C ASP A 100 6.64 4.40 11.98
N LEU A 101 6.41 3.58 10.94
CA LEU A 101 5.16 3.56 10.19
C LEU A 101 3.98 3.23 11.11
N ILE A 102 4.07 2.12 11.87
CA ILE A 102 2.99 1.71 12.77
C ILE A 102 2.75 2.77 13.84
N SER A 103 3.80 3.34 14.42
CA SER A 103 3.67 4.41 15.42
C SER A 103 2.97 5.64 14.84
N ALA A 104 3.34 6.07 13.64
CA ALA A 104 2.73 7.22 12.96
C ALA A 104 1.25 6.98 12.63
N LEU A 105 0.88 5.77 12.20
CA LEU A 105 -0.51 5.40 11.95
C LEU A 105 -1.34 5.38 13.25
N ILE A 106 -0.78 4.87 14.35
CA ILE A 106 -1.45 4.87 15.67
C ILE A 106 -1.67 6.29 16.19
N THR A 107 -0.68 7.17 16.04
CA THR A 107 -0.77 8.56 16.52
C THR A 107 -1.53 9.48 15.56
N SER A 108 -2.03 8.95 14.43
CA SER A 108 -2.72 9.73 13.39
C SER A 108 -1.89 10.91 12.89
N ASP A 109 -0.59 10.68 12.66
CA ASP A 109 0.31 11.69 12.10
C ASP A 109 -0.21 12.17 10.74
N SER A 110 -0.45 13.48 10.62
CA SER A 110 -0.98 14.14 9.41
C SER A 110 -0.10 14.00 8.17
N THR A 111 1.13 13.51 8.33
CA THR A 111 2.05 13.19 7.24
C THR A 111 1.58 11.98 6.43
N TYR A 112 0.77 11.08 7.01
CA TYR A 112 0.33 9.82 6.41
C TYR A 112 -1.19 9.77 6.17
N VAL A 113 -1.61 8.98 5.18
CA VAL A 113 -3.03 8.73 4.92
C VAL A 113 -3.67 8.08 6.16
N PRO A 114 -4.72 8.66 6.74
CA PRO A 114 -5.39 8.06 7.90
C PRO A 114 -5.94 6.67 7.57
N ARG A 115 -5.67 5.69 8.44
CA ARG A 115 -6.15 4.32 8.31
C ARG A 115 -7.04 3.96 9.50
N SER A 116 -7.99 3.04 9.28
CA SER A 116 -8.89 2.59 10.36
C SER A 116 -8.11 1.81 11.43
N ASN A 117 -8.59 1.81 12.68
CA ASN A 117 -7.98 1.02 13.75
C ASN A 117 -7.85 -0.46 13.38
N SER A 118 -8.84 -1.02 12.67
CA SER A 118 -8.79 -2.40 12.17
C SER A 118 -7.66 -2.63 11.16
N TYR A 119 -7.40 -1.66 10.27
CA TYR A 119 -6.29 -1.72 9.34
C TYR A 119 -4.95 -1.71 10.08
N VAL A 120 -4.76 -0.76 11.00
CA VAL A 120 -3.51 -0.62 11.77
C VAL A 120 -3.24 -1.86 12.62
N GLN A 121 -4.27 -2.42 13.26
CA GLN A 121 -4.14 -3.67 14.02
C GLN A 121 -3.84 -4.86 13.12
N GLY A 122 -4.48 -4.96 11.95
CA GLY A 122 -4.21 -6.00 10.96
C GLY A 122 -2.76 -5.96 10.48
N LEU A 123 -2.27 -4.77 10.14
CA LEU A 123 -0.90 -4.56 9.69
C LEU A 123 0.12 -4.85 10.80
N ALA A 124 -0.09 -4.30 12.00
CA ALA A 124 0.80 -4.56 13.14
C ALA A 124 0.89 -6.07 13.45
N LYS A 125 -0.24 -6.78 13.44
CA LYS A 125 -0.28 -8.24 13.64
C LYS A 125 0.47 -8.98 12.54
N ALA A 126 0.24 -8.61 11.28
CA ALA A 126 0.88 -9.25 10.13
C ALA A 126 2.41 -9.07 10.13
N LEU A 127 2.88 -7.93 10.61
CA LEU A 127 4.31 -7.61 10.75
C LEU A 127 4.93 -8.08 12.08
N GLY A 128 4.16 -8.77 12.94
CA GLY A 128 4.64 -9.24 14.24
C GLY A 128 4.96 -8.12 15.25
N MET A 129 4.37 -6.94 15.07
CA MET A 129 4.57 -5.77 15.92
C MET A 129 3.66 -5.78 17.15
N PRO A 130 4.15 -5.36 18.32
CA PRO A 130 3.32 -5.26 19.52
C PRO A 130 2.29 -4.14 19.37
N ILE A 131 1.01 -4.49 19.42
CA ILE A 131 -0.08 -3.50 19.46
C ILE A 131 -0.11 -2.94 20.88
N LYS A 132 0.45 -1.76 21.10
CA LYS A 132 0.25 -1.05 22.37
C LYS A 132 -1.16 -0.47 22.36
N ALA A 133 -1.98 -0.99 23.28
CA ALA A 133 -3.35 -0.56 23.53
C ALA A 133 -3.43 0.88 24.06
#